data_AF-A0AB39JC60-F1
#
_entry.id   AF-A0AB39JC60-F1
#
_cell.length_a   1.000
_cell.length_b   1.000
_cell.length_c   1.000
_cell.angle_alpha   90.00
_cell.angle_beta   90.00
_cell.angle_gamma   90.00
#
_symmetry.space_group_name_H-M   'P 1'
#
loop_
_entity.id
_entity.type
_entity.pdbx_description
1 polymer ?
#
loop_
_entity_poly.entity_id
_entity_poly.type
_entity_poly.pdbx_seq_one_letter_code
_entity_poly.pdbx_strand_id
1 'polypeptide(L)' 'MLKIVPDPPLLPRDTHHSLEDLLVQISEYLVCALTVAQQTVLLHPRPPGQILTLATMHEIDSARSLVELALSKVQVQH' A
#
# COMPACT_ATOMS: atom_id res chain seq x y z
N MET A 1 -24.99 -20.00 -43.00
CA MET A 1 -24.91 -20.40 -41.57
C MET A 1 -23.81 -19.57 -40.93
N LEU A 2 -24.18 -18.54 -40.16
CA LEU A 2 -23.21 -17.72 -39.42
C LEU A 2 -22.95 -18.45 -38.11
N LYS A 3 -21.77 -19.07 -37.95
CA LYS A 3 -21.32 -19.55 -36.64
C LYS A 3 -21.29 -18.33 -35.74
N ILE A 4 -22.10 -18.34 -34.67
CA ILE A 4 -21.99 -17.35 -33.60
C ILE A 4 -20.61 -17.60 -32.98
N VAL A 5 -19.64 -16.77 -33.38
CA VAL A 5 -18.34 -16.73 -32.74
C VAL A 5 -18.56 -15.89 -31.48
N PRO A 6 -18.25 -16.40 -30.28
CA PRO A 6 -18.27 -15.58 -29.09
C PRO A 6 -17.35 -14.39 -29.32
N ASP A 7 -17.80 -13.18 -29.00
CA ASP A 7 -16.92 -12.01 -29.03
C ASP A 7 -15.64 -12.34 -28.24
N PRO A 8 -14.46 -11.92 -28.73
CA PRO A 8 -13.22 -12.15 -27.99
C PRO A 8 -13.41 -11.59 -26.57
N PRO A 9 -12.91 -12.28 -25.53
CA PRO A 9 -12.97 -11.73 -24.18
C PRO A 9 -12.34 -10.35 -24.28
N LEU A 10 -13.13 -9.32 -23.96
CA LEU A 10 -12.60 -7.98 -23.79
C LEU A 10 -11.37 -8.17 -22.92
N LEU A 11 -10.19 -7.81 -23.46
CA LEU A 11 -8.92 -7.76 -22.73
C LEU A 11 -9.21 -7.42 -21.27
N PRO A 12 -8.59 -8.09 -20.27
CA PRO A 12 -9.01 -8.01 -18.88
C PRO A 12 -9.16 -6.54 -18.50
N ARG A 13 -10.41 -6.08 -18.48
CA ARG A 13 -10.80 -4.71 -18.16
C ARG A 13 -10.56 -4.41 -16.67
N ASP A 14 -10.02 -5.41 -15.97
CA ASP A 14 -9.82 -5.52 -14.54
C ASP A 14 -8.37 -5.24 -14.13
N THR A 15 -7.49 -4.77 -15.03
CA THR A 15 -6.17 -4.23 -14.62
C THR A 15 -6.21 -2.75 -14.24
N HIS A 16 -7.40 -2.15 -14.15
CA HIS A 16 -7.58 -0.98 -13.31
C HIS A 16 -7.64 -1.47 -11.86
N HIS A 17 -6.48 -1.56 -11.20
CA HIS A 17 -6.48 -1.68 -9.73
C HIS A 17 -7.37 -0.55 -9.22
N SER A 18 -8.42 -0.88 -8.47
CA SER A 18 -9.25 0.14 -7.85
C SER A 18 -8.35 1.04 -7.01
N LEU A 19 -8.73 2.30 -6.85
CA LEU A 19 -8.04 3.18 -5.90
C LEU A 19 -7.99 2.52 -4.51
N GLU A 20 -9.04 1.77 -4.15
CA GLU A 20 -9.07 0.96 -2.93
C GLU A 20 -7.98 -0.12 -2.91
N ASP A 21 -7.85 -0.94 -3.96
CA ASP A 21 -6.83 -1.99 -4.06
C ASP A 21 -5.42 -1.41 -3.96
N LEU A 22 -5.19 -0.25 -4.58
CA LEU A 22 -3.91 0.44 -4.52
C LEU A 22 -3.62 0.95 -3.09
N LEU A 23 -4.62 1.52 -2.41
CA LEU A 23 -4.47 1.99 -1.03
C LEU A 23 -4.23 0.82 -0.05
N VAL A 24 -4.91 -0.31 -0.24
CA VAL A 24 -4.65 -1.55 0.51
C VAL A 24 -3.21 -2.01 0.30
N GLN A 25 -2.76 -2.08 -0.96
CA GLN A 25 -1.38 -2.46 -1.28
C GLN A 25 -0.34 -1.49 -0.67
N ILE A 26 -0.59 -0.18 -0.72
CA ILE A 26 0.28 0.80 -0.07
C ILE A 26 0.35 0.54 1.45
N SER A 27 -0.78 0.25 2.10
CA SER A 27 -0.82 -0.08 3.53
C SER A 27 0.06 -1.28 3.87
N GLU A 28 0.01 -2.35 3.06
CA GLU A 28 0.86 -3.55 3.22
C GLU A 28 2.35 -3.21 3.10
N TYR A 29 2.74 -2.40 2.11
CA TYR A 29 4.12 -1.95 1.95
C TYR A 29 4.59 -1.08 3.12
N LEU A 30 3.71 -0.23 3.69
CA LEU A 30 4.04 0.58 4.86
C LEU A 30 4.26 -0.29 6.12
N VAL A 31 3.47 -1.36 6.30
CA VAL A 31 3.71 -2.35 7.38
C VAL A 31 5.08 -3.02 7.22
N CYS A 32 5.42 -3.40 5.99
CA CYS A 32 6.73 -3.98 5.69
C CYS A 32 7.87 -2.99 5.99
N ALA A 33 7.75 -1.74 5.53
CA ALA A 33 8.72 -0.69 5.77
C ALA A 33 8.91 -0.41 7.28
N LEU A 34 7.82 -0.35 8.05
CA LEU A 34 7.87 -0.16 9.50
C LEU A 34 8.62 -1.31 10.18
N THR A 35 8.34 -2.55 9.76
CA THR A 35 9.00 -3.75 10.30
C THR A 35 10.51 -3.70 10.03
N VAL A 36 10.92 -3.33 8.82
CA VAL A 36 12.34 -3.18 8.47
C VAL A 36 13.01 -2.08 9.28
N ALA A 37 12.35 -0.95 9.50
CA ALA A 37 12.86 0.15 10.32
C ALA A 37 13.03 -0.29 11.79
N GLN A 38 12.04 -0.98 12.36
CA GLN A 38 12.12 -1.56 13.70
C GLN A 38 13.28 -2.55 13.83
N GLN A 39 13.45 -3.45 12.87
CA GLN A 39 14.57 -4.39 12.84
C GLN A 39 15.92 -3.68 12.73
N THR A 40 15.99 -2.58 11.97
CA THR A 40 17.21 -1.79 11.83
C THR A 40 17.66 -1.20 13.17
N VAL A 41 16.73 -0.71 13.99
CA VAL A 41 17.03 -0.23 15.36
C VAL A 41 17.61 -1.34 16.24
N LEU A 42 17.07 -2.56 16.13
CA LEU A 42 17.53 -3.71 16.92
C LEU A 42 18.92 -4.19 16.48
N LEU A 43 19.21 -4.18 15.18
CA LEU A 43 20.47 -4.70 14.63
C LEU A 43 21.61 -3.68 14.66
N HIS A 44 21.32 -2.38 14.57
CA HIS A 44 22.33 -1.33 14.44
C HIS A 44 22.09 -0.17 15.42
N PRO A 45 22.38 -0.33 16.73
CA PRO A 45 22.07 0.67 17.76
C PRO A 45 23.01 1.90 17.76
N ARG A 46 23.49 2.36 16.60
CA ARG A 46 24.36 3.53 16.51
C ARG A 46 23.55 4.83 16.67
N PRO A 47 23.95 5.78 17.54
CA PRO A 47 23.13 6.91 17.95
C PRO A 47 22.57 7.80 16.81
N PRO A 48 23.35 8.26 15.82
CA PRO A 48 22.81 9.14 14.78
C PRO A 48 21.90 8.39 13.79
N GLY A 49 22.22 7.13 13.46
CA GLY A 49 21.38 6.31 12.59
C GLY A 49 20.07 5.89 13.27
N GLN A 50 20.09 5.71 14.58
CA GLN A 50 18.93 5.36 15.37
C GLN A 50 17.90 6.49 15.42
N ILE A 51 18.33 7.75 15.61
CA ILE A 51 17.42 8.92 15.59
C ILE A 51 16.74 9.03 14.22
N LEU A 52 17.50 8.91 13.14
CA LEU A 52 16.93 8.92 11.79
C LEU A 52 15.96 7.77 11.55
N THR A 53 16.27 6.57 12.06
CA THR A 53 15.39 5.41 11.92
C THR A 53 14.09 5.58 12.70
N LEU A 54 14.15 6.13 13.93
CA LEU A 54 12.96 6.44 14.73
C LEU A 54 12.10 7.52 14.08
N ALA A 55 12.71 8.55 13.48
CA ALA A 55 12.00 9.54 12.69
C ALA A 55 11.31 8.90 11.47
N THR A 56 12.00 8.03 10.73
CA THR A 56 11.43 7.26 9.63
C THR A 56 10.23 6.42 10.08
N MET A 57 10.29 5.76 11.24
CA MET A 57 9.16 5.01 11.80
C MET A 57 7.94 5.92 12.03
N HIS A 58 8.14 7.10 12.61
CA HIS A 58 7.09 8.09 12.83
C HIS A 58 6.43 8.58 11.52
N GLU A 59 7.24 8.82 10.47
CA GLU A 59 6.72 9.21 9.15
C GLU A 59 5.93 8.07 8.49
N ILE A 60 6.38 6.81 8.65
CA ILE A 60 5.66 5.64 8.16
C ILE A 60 4.30 5.50 8.86
N ASP A 61 4.24 5.66 10.18
CA ASP A 61 2.96 5.62 10.92
C ASP A 61 2.02 6.74 10.49
N SER A 62 2.54 7.96 10.29
CA SER A 62 1.77 9.10 9.78
C SER A 62 1.20 8.81 8.38
N ALA A 63 2.01 8.23 7.49
CA ALA A 63 1.57 7.82 6.16
C ALA A 63 0.46 6.75 6.22
N ARG A 64 0.55 5.79 7.15
CA ARG A 64 -0.50 4.78 7.36
C ARG A 64 -1.82 5.42 7.78
N SER A 65 -1.80 6.36 8.71
CA SER A 65 -3.03 7.08 9.12
C SER A 65 -3.66 7.86 7.95
N LEU A 66 -2.85 8.43 7.04
CA LEU A 66 -3.35 9.08 5.83
C LEU A 66 -3.98 8.09 4.85
N VAL A 67 -3.41 6.89 4.71
CA VAL A 67 -3.96 5.80 3.88
C VAL A 67 -5.27 5.28 4.46
N GLU A 68 -5.36 5.08 5.78
CA GLU A 68 -6.59 4.68 6.46
C GLU A 68 -7.70 5.73 6.27
N LEU A 69 -7.36 7.02 6.38
CA LEU A 69 -8.27 8.11 6.06
C LEU A 69 -8.71 8.08 4.59
N ALA A 70 -7.79 7.85 3.66
CA ALA A 70 -8.11 7.74 2.24
C ALA A 70 -9.06 6.56 1.96
N LEU A 71 -8.80 5.39 2.55
CA LEU A 71 -9.66 4.20 2.44
C LEU A 71 -11.07 4.50 2.97
N SER A 72 -11.20 5.14 4.13
CA SER A 72 -12.50 5.51 4.68
C SER A 72 -13.32 6.41 3.74
N LYS A 73 -12.66 7.26 2.93
CA LYS A 73 -13.33 8.15 1.97
C LYS A 73 -13.73 7.43 0.70
N VAL A 74 -12.95 6.46 0.25
CA VAL A 74 -13.26 5.63 -0.93
C VAL A 74 -14.46 4.71 -0.64
N GLN A 75 -14.53 4.16 0.56
CA GLN A 75 -15.63 3.28 1.00
C GLN A 75 -16.96 4.02 1.18
N VAL A 76 -16.96 5.33 1.47
CA VAL A 76 -18.19 6.14 1.61
C VAL A 76 -18.79 6.54 0.25
N GLN A 77 -18.03 6.43 -0.85
CA GLN A 77 -18.46 6.85 -2.19
C GLN A 77 -19.05 5.72 -3.06
N HIS A 78 -19.10 4.49 -2.56
CA HIS A 78 -19.71 3.32 -3.21
C HIS A 78 -20.95 2.87 -2.43
#